data_AF-A0A9P4Q5Z4-F1
#
_entry.id   AF-A0A9P4Q5Z4-F1
#
_cell.length_a   1.000
_cell.length_b   1.000
_cell.length_c   1.000
_cell.angle_alpha   90.00
_cell.angle_beta   90.00
_cell.angle_gamma   90.00
#
_symmetry.space_group_name_H-M   'P 1'
#
loop_
_entity.id
_entity.type
_entity.pdbx_description
1 polymer ?
#
loop_
_entity_poly.entity_id
_entity_poly.type
_entity_poly.pdbx_seq_one_letter_code
_entity_poly.pdbx_strand_id
1 'polypeptide(L)'
;MGSPVDLAKISHLHRLDRDFATLQKQAVADLLHRHNLHFAGGQPVSFSRRHFAEELERTDYFVCEKTDGIRCLLFCTQQVVDADSAPQELYLLIDRKNDYYAVEFGYLHLPTPRGIESFHTGTILDGELIKQRSPDGERLVYLIFDCLCMDSKPTLDRHLEQRLGKVREFVDKPYRNFAKQWPQEVSPQNAVFRIEMKNMQRGYGIMMMFKDVLPRLLHGNDGLIFTCITEEYVAGTDPHILKWKPPHENTIDFRLFIESFPTSADEEGEYEDYWAKPKITIHVNHGNGVYRPHTEPYLALTDEEWENIKKLEEQIDGRIIECFRDPHTHQWRPKIESHNGAPRFRDDKTEANHISTVNSVLESIEDGVTEQELVEHAAKIREAWKRRETQRKQVQDQKQKEQAMQHQQQRQQQHQQQDDDGPTYD
;
A
#
# COMPACT_ATOMS: atom_id res chain seq x y z
N MET A 1 -13.94 -1.63 -0.08
CA MET A 1 -13.65 -2.13 -1.44
C MET A 1 -13.00 -3.50 -1.33
N GLY A 2 -13.53 -4.52 -2.01
CA GLY A 2 -12.82 -5.79 -2.18
C GLY A 2 -11.68 -5.58 -3.15
N SER A 3 -10.50 -6.15 -2.85
CA SER A 3 -9.38 -6.10 -3.79
C SER A 3 -9.77 -6.75 -5.12
N PRO A 4 -9.30 -6.26 -6.27
CA PRO A 4 -9.53 -6.92 -7.57
C PRO A 4 -8.86 -8.29 -7.68
N VAL A 5 -8.00 -8.64 -6.73
CA VAL A 5 -7.30 -9.92 -6.65
C VAL A 5 -7.91 -10.74 -5.51
N ASP A 6 -8.01 -12.06 -5.69
CA ASP A 6 -8.40 -13.00 -4.64
C ASP A 6 -7.40 -14.15 -4.66
N LEU A 7 -6.53 -14.24 -3.63
CA LEU A 7 -5.44 -15.21 -3.57
C LEU A 7 -5.94 -16.65 -3.72
N ALA A 8 -7.15 -16.97 -3.23
CA ALA A 8 -7.70 -18.31 -3.29
C ALA A 8 -8.13 -18.74 -4.72
N LYS A 9 -8.21 -17.78 -5.66
CA LYS A 9 -8.61 -18.01 -7.05
C LYS A 9 -7.45 -17.95 -8.04
N ILE A 10 -6.22 -17.73 -7.57
CA ILE A 10 -5.04 -17.66 -8.42
C ILE A 10 -4.54 -19.08 -8.70
N SER A 11 -4.43 -19.44 -9.99
CA SER A 11 -3.83 -20.71 -10.40
C SER A 11 -2.40 -20.83 -9.89
N HIS A 12 -1.97 -22.04 -9.52
CA HIS A 12 -0.61 -22.32 -9.00
C HIS A 12 -0.32 -21.62 -7.66
N LEU A 13 -1.36 -21.20 -6.93
CA LEU A 13 -1.27 -20.65 -5.59
C LEU A 13 -2.23 -21.41 -4.66
N HIS A 14 -1.68 -22.07 -3.65
CA HIS A 14 -2.43 -22.96 -2.78
C HIS A 14 -2.36 -22.51 -1.33
N ARG A 15 -3.52 -22.32 -0.70
CA ARG A 15 -3.57 -22.05 0.74
C ARG A 15 -3.04 -23.26 1.51
N LEU A 16 -2.12 -23.01 2.43
CA LEU A 16 -1.57 -24.04 3.30
C LEU A 16 -2.61 -24.53 4.31
N ASP A 17 -2.52 -25.80 4.68
CA ASP A 17 -3.27 -26.32 5.82
C ASP A 17 -2.79 -25.68 7.13
N ARG A 18 -3.57 -25.88 8.19
CA ARG A 18 -3.35 -25.23 9.48
C ARG A 18 -2.02 -25.61 10.12
N ASP A 19 -1.59 -26.86 10.00
CA ASP A 19 -0.42 -27.37 10.70
C ASP A 19 0.85 -26.87 10.02
N PHE A 20 0.90 -26.97 8.68
CA PHE A 20 2.02 -26.44 7.92
C PHE A 20 2.08 -24.91 8.01
N ALA A 21 0.94 -24.20 7.96
CA ALA A 21 0.91 -22.76 8.18
C ALA A 21 1.43 -22.36 9.58
N THR A 22 1.19 -23.17 10.61
CA THR A 22 1.68 -22.90 11.97
C THR A 22 3.21 -23.00 12.05
N LEU A 23 3.80 -23.99 11.38
CA LEU A 23 5.27 -24.11 11.26
C LEU A 23 5.88 -22.89 10.56
N GLN A 24 5.27 -22.44 9.47
CA GLN A 24 5.75 -21.26 8.74
C GLN A 24 5.60 -19.97 9.55
N LYS A 25 4.52 -19.84 10.35
CA LYS A 25 4.37 -18.72 11.29
C LYS A 25 5.47 -18.69 12.33
N GLN A 26 5.86 -19.84 12.87
CA GLN A 26 6.97 -19.92 13.82
C GLN A 26 8.30 -19.53 13.15
N ALA A 27 8.57 -20.04 11.94
CA ALA A 27 9.77 -19.68 11.19
C ALA A 27 9.86 -18.17 10.91
N VAL A 28 8.75 -17.53 10.51
CA VAL A 28 8.70 -16.07 10.32
C VAL A 28 8.93 -15.32 11.65
N ALA A 29 8.34 -15.78 12.75
CA ALA A 29 8.54 -15.16 14.06
C ALA A 29 10.00 -15.28 14.53
N ASP A 30 10.63 -16.45 14.37
CA ASP A 30 12.02 -16.70 14.74
C ASP A 30 12.99 -15.85 13.92
N LEU A 31 12.78 -15.79 12.60
CA LEU A 31 13.55 -14.94 11.68
C LEU A 31 13.47 -13.48 12.11
N LEU A 32 12.29 -12.98 12.48
CA LEU A 32 12.09 -11.58 12.86
C LEU A 32 12.35 -11.31 14.36
N HIS A 33 12.83 -12.31 15.11
CA HIS A 33 13.09 -12.23 16.55
C HIS A 33 11.86 -11.78 17.36
N ARG A 34 10.71 -12.38 17.07
CA ARG A 34 9.41 -12.05 17.68
C ARG A 34 8.83 -13.23 18.44
N HIS A 35 8.10 -12.92 19.51
CA HIS A 35 7.41 -13.93 20.33
C HIS A 35 5.97 -14.21 19.87
N ASN A 36 5.32 -13.28 19.16
CA ASN A 36 3.96 -13.45 18.66
C ASN A 36 3.94 -13.93 17.21
N LEU A 37 2.94 -14.74 16.89
CA LEU A 37 2.72 -15.32 15.56
C LEU A 37 1.75 -14.48 14.70
N HIS A 38 1.46 -13.23 15.07
CA HIS A 38 0.55 -12.38 14.31
C HIS A 38 1.20 -11.88 13.02
N PHE A 39 0.37 -11.40 12.08
CA PHE A 39 0.84 -10.84 10.81
C PHE A 39 1.97 -9.82 11.04
N ALA A 40 3.03 -9.94 10.24
CA ALA A 40 4.25 -9.19 10.51
C ALA A 40 4.34 -7.81 9.82
N GLY A 41 3.41 -7.49 8.91
CA GLY A 41 3.46 -6.25 8.15
C GLY A 41 2.97 -5.01 8.92
N GLY A 42 3.68 -3.89 8.77
CA GLY A 42 3.38 -2.58 9.37
C GLY A 42 2.17 -1.89 8.74
N GLN A 43 1.20 -1.44 9.51
CA GLN A 43 -0.10 -0.94 9.07
C GLN A 43 -0.13 0.59 9.06
N PRO A 44 -0.48 1.23 7.93
CA PRO A 44 -0.48 2.68 7.82
C PRO A 44 -1.65 3.34 8.55
N VAL A 45 -1.39 4.53 9.09
CA VAL A 45 -2.39 5.46 9.66
C VAL A 45 -2.88 6.47 8.63
N SER A 46 -4.11 6.95 8.77
CA SER A 46 -4.70 7.93 7.84
C SER A 46 -3.93 9.24 7.88
N PHE A 47 -3.62 9.80 6.71
CA PHE A 47 -2.97 11.11 6.58
C PHE A 47 -3.95 12.23 6.96
N SER A 48 -3.49 13.19 7.76
CA SER A 48 -4.25 14.36 8.21
C SER A 48 -3.36 15.60 8.20
N ARG A 49 -3.96 16.78 8.32
CA ARG A 49 -3.25 18.08 8.22
C ARG A 49 -2.07 18.21 9.17
N ARG A 50 -2.14 17.65 10.39
CA ARG A 50 -1.04 17.71 11.37
C ARG A 50 0.25 17.06 10.86
N HIS A 51 0.15 16.03 10.02
CA HIS A 51 1.32 15.29 9.53
C HIS A 51 2.19 16.11 8.56
N PHE A 52 1.69 17.23 8.03
CA PHE A 52 2.58 18.18 7.35
C PHE A 52 3.66 18.71 8.30
N ALA A 53 3.25 19.28 9.43
CA ALA A 53 4.16 19.91 10.39
C ALA A 53 4.88 18.91 11.30
N GLU A 54 4.21 17.83 11.68
CA GLU A 54 4.73 16.83 12.62
C GLU A 54 5.66 15.82 11.94
N GLU A 55 5.40 15.44 10.68
CA GLU A 55 6.13 14.40 9.95
C GLU A 55 6.89 14.95 8.73
N LEU A 56 6.18 15.28 7.64
CA LEU A 56 6.82 15.52 6.33
C LEU A 56 7.78 16.71 6.33
N GLU A 57 7.51 17.75 7.10
CA GLU A 57 8.39 18.91 7.24
C GLU A 57 9.59 18.66 8.17
N ARG A 58 9.59 17.60 8.98
CA ARG A 58 10.63 17.35 9.99
C ARG A 58 11.50 16.15 9.67
N THR A 59 10.94 15.16 9.01
CA THR A 59 11.57 13.86 8.76
C THR A 59 11.59 13.56 7.27
N ASP A 60 12.51 12.71 6.84
CA ASP A 60 12.63 12.34 5.44
C ASP A 60 11.70 11.19 5.12
N TYR A 61 10.89 11.39 4.08
CA TYR A 61 9.88 10.44 3.63
C TYR A 61 10.10 10.06 2.17
N PHE A 62 9.68 8.85 1.82
CA PHE A 62 9.32 8.49 0.45
C PHE A 62 7.82 8.58 0.24
N VAL A 63 7.41 8.75 -1.02
CA VAL A 63 6.03 8.72 -1.47
C VAL A 63 5.90 7.81 -2.70
N CYS A 64 4.84 7.01 -2.75
CA CYS A 64 4.45 6.22 -3.92
C CYS A 64 2.93 6.18 -4.04
N GLU A 65 2.45 5.66 -5.17
CA GLU A 65 1.04 5.39 -5.41
C GLU A 65 0.50 4.41 -4.36
N LYS A 66 -0.69 4.66 -3.83
CA LYS A 66 -1.42 3.65 -3.07
C LYS A 66 -2.12 2.72 -4.06
N THR A 67 -1.57 1.53 -4.21
CA THR A 67 -2.06 0.54 -5.16
C THR A 67 -3.37 -0.09 -4.69
N ASP A 68 -4.22 -0.45 -5.65
CA ASP A 68 -5.44 -1.24 -5.42
C ASP A 68 -5.14 -2.72 -5.70
N GLY A 69 -4.57 -3.42 -4.72
CA GLY A 69 -4.21 -4.83 -4.80
C GLY A 69 -4.46 -5.57 -3.48
N ILE A 70 -3.89 -6.78 -3.36
CA ILE A 70 -3.82 -7.49 -2.08
C ILE A 70 -2.43 -7.28 -1.52
N ARG A 71 -2.34 -6.62 -0.37
CA ARG A 71 -1.10 -6.60 0.41
C ARG A 71 -0.81 -7.98 0.99
N CYS A 72 0.38 -8.47 0.72
CA CYS A 72 0.91 -9.70 1.27
C CYS A 72 2.42 -9.58 1.50
N LEU A 73 2.94 -10.30 2.48
CA LEU A 73 4.38 -10.54 2.56
C LEU A 73 4.74 -11.69 1.63
N LEU A 74 5.92 -11.65 1.03
CA LEU A 74 6.50 -12.78 0.30
C LEU A 74 7.63 -13.36 1.15
N PHE A 75 7.44 -14.59 1.63
CA PHE A 75 8.42 -15.34 2.37
C PHE A 75 9.09 -16.37 1.45
N CYS A 76 10.38 -16.16 1.18
CA CYS A 76 11.23 -17.08 0.42
C CYS A 76 11.95 -18.02 1.39
N THR A 77 11.67 -19.30 1.27
CA THR A 77 12.22 -20.37 2.09
C THR A 77 12.54 -21.58 1.23
N GLN A 78 12.80 -22.71 1.86
CA GLN A 78 13.03 -23.98 1.19
C GLN A 78 12.15 -25.07 1.79
N GLN A 79 11.92 -26.10 0.98
CA GLN A 79 11.33 -27.35 1.43
C GLN A 79 12.23 -28.52 1.04
N VAL A 80 12.17 -29.58 1.83
CA VAL A 80 12.84 -30.85 1.56
C VAL A 80 11.73 -31.88 1.42
N VAL A 81 11.54 -32.39 0.20
CA VAL A 81 10.43 -33.32 -0.12
C VAL A 81 10.72 -34.71 0.45
N ASP A 82 11.96 -35.17 0.30
CA ASP A 82 12.47 -36.43 0.84
C ASP A 82 13.83 -36.21 1.50
N ALA A 83 14.19 -37.04 2.48
CA ALA A 83 15.43 -36.90 3.25
C ALA A 83 16.71 -36.88 2.39
N ASP A 84 16.67 -37.52 1.23
CA ASP A 84 17.80 -37.62 0.29
C ASP A 84 17.73 -36.58 -0.85
N SER A 85 16.65 -35.80 -0.94
CA SER A 85 16.45 -34.81 -1.99
C SER A 85 17.13 -33.48 -1.64
N ALA A 86 17.70 -32.83 -2.65
CA ALA A 86 18.21 -31.47 -2.49
C ALA A 86 17.07 -30.52 -2.08
N PRO A 87 17.35 -29.50 -1.24
CA PRO A 87 16.34 -28.50 -0.90
C PRO A 87 15.81 -27.80 -2.14
N GLN A 88 14.49 -27.64 -2.20
CA GLN A 88 13.79 -26.94 -3.27
C GLN A 88 13.31 -25.60 -2.76
N GLU A 89 13.28 -24.60 -3.65
CA GLU A 89 12.71 -23.29 -3.34
C GLU A 89 11.21 -23.39 -2.99
N LEU A 90 10.80 -22.63 -1.99
CA LEU A 90 9.41 -22.50 -1.58
C LEU A 90 9.10 -21.02 -1.35
N TYR A 91 8.08 -20.51 -2.05
CA TYR A 91 7.63 -19.13 -1.93
C TYR A 91 6.23 -19.09 -1.34
N LEU A 92 6.06 -18.32 -0.26
CA LEU A 92 4.79 -18.20 0.44
C LEU A 92 4.32 -16.74 0.42
N LEU A 93 3.11 -16.50 -0.08
CA LEU A 93 2.41 -15.24 0.14
C LEU A 93 1.67 -15.30 1.48
N ILE A 94 1.83 -14.27 2.30
CA ILE A 94 1.21 -14.15 3.63
C ILE A 94 0.27 -12.95 3.60
N ASP A 95 -1.03 -13.19 3.68
CA ASP A 95 -2.01 -12.11 3.65
C ASP A 95 -2.16 -11.40 5.02
N ARG A 96 -2.95 -10.33 5.06
CA ARG A 96 -3.21 -9.57 6.30
C ARG A 96 -3.95 -10.38 7.37
N LYS A 97 -4.70 -11.42 7.00
CA LYS A 97 -5.34 -12.35 7.95
C LYS A 97 -4.35 -13.36 8.51
N ASN A 98 -3.09 -13.31 8.07
CA ASN A 98 -2.02 -14.23 8.41
C ASN A 98 -2.31 -15.65 7.91
N ASP A 99 -2.98 -15.74 6.76
CA ASP A 99 -3.12 -16.95 5.97
C ASP A 99 -1.95 -17.07 4.99
N TYR A 100 -1.44 -18.29 4.83
CA TYR A 100 -0.24 -18.58 4.04
C TYR A 100 -0.64 -19.31 2.76
N TYR A 101 -0.09 -18.89 1.65
CA TYR A 101 -0.38 -19.40 0.32
C TYR A 101 0.93 -19.76 -0.38
N ALA A 102 1.14 -21.05 -0.66
CA ALA A 102 2.32 -21.53 -1.36
C ALA A 102 2.17 -21.40 -2.87
N VAL A 103 3.20 -20.86 -3.51
CA VAL A 103 3.36 -20.93 -4.96
C VAL A 103 3.76 -22.36 -5.33
N GLU A 104 3.09 -22.93 -6.33
CA GLU A 104 3.41 -24.25 -6.86
C GLU A 104 4.85 -24.26 -7.42
N PHE A 105 5.57 -25.36 -7.18
CA PHE A 105 6.95 -25.51 -7.63
C PHE A 105 7.08 -25.30 -9.14
N GLY A 106 8.06 -24.51 -9.56
CA GLY A 106 8.30 -24.17 -10.97
C GLY A 106 7.54 -22.94 -11.48
N TYR A 107 6.59 -22.38 -10.73
CA TYR A 107 5.81 -21.19 -11.16
C TYR A 107 6.32 -19.86 -10.61
N LEU A 108 7.43 -19.86 -9.88
CA LEU A 108 8.19 -18.67 -9.50
C LEU A 108 9.62 -19.09 -9.20
N HIS A 109 10.57 -18.32 -9.69
CA HIS A 109 11.98 -18.50 -9.37
C HIS A 109 12.62 -17.13 -9.09
N LEU A 110 13.32 -17.01 -7.97
CA LEU A 110 14.02 -15.80 -7.53
C LEU A 110 15.50 -16.08 -7.31
N PRO A 111 16.33 -15.92 -8.36
CA PRO A 111 17.74 -16.23 -8.26
C PRO A 111 18.46 -15.22 -7.38
N THR A 112 19.45 -15.67 -6.62
CA THR A 112 20.36 -14.78 -5.90
C THR A 112 21.50 -14.32 -6.81
N PRO A 113 22.33 -13.35 -6.41
CA PRO A 113 23.53 -12.98 -7.17
C PRO A 113 24.55 -14.13 -7.38
N ARG A 114 24.37 -15.27 -6.71
CA ARG A 114 25.22 -16.46 -6.86
C ARG A 114 24.97 -17.23 -8.17
N GLY A 115 23.85 -16.99 -8.86
CA GLY A 115 23.55 -17.59 -10.16
C GLY A 115 22.15 -18.20 -10.25
N ILE A 116 21.84 -18.74 -11.42
CA ILE A 116 20.50 -19.23 -11.78
C ILE A 116 20.02 -20.44 -10.96
N GLU A 117 20.92 -21.27 -10.46
CA GLU A 117 20.54 -22.43 -9.63
C GLU A 117 20.31 -22.05 -8.15
N SER A 118 20.63 -20.80 -7.78
CA SER A 118 20.50 -20.34 -6.41
C SER A 118 19.13 -19.75 -6.15
N PHE A 119 18.65 -19.80 -4.90
CA PHE A 119 17.42 -19.16 -4.47
C PHE A 119 17.60 -18.63 -3.05
N HIS A 120 16.69 -17.74 -2.63
CA HIS A 120 16.70 -17.14 -1.29
C HIS A 120 16.14 -18.09 -0.24
N THR A 121 16.75 -18.08 0.95
CA THR A 121 16.24 -18.80 2.13
C THR A 121 16.24 -17.89 3.35
N GLY A 122 15.07 -17.73 3.97
CA GLY A 122 14.90 -16.80 5.10
C GLY A 122 14.78 -15.34 4.66
N THR A 123 14.19 -15.07 3.49
CA THR A 123 13.94 -13.71 3.01
C THR A 123 12.46 -13.37 3.13
N ILE A 124 12.13 -12.22 3.72
CA ILE A 124 10.75 -11.75 3.90
C ILE A 124 10.65 -10.35 3.30
N LEU A 125 9.86 -10.22 2.24
CA LEU A 125 9.61 -8.97 1.51
C LEU A 125 8.19 -8.48 1.80
N ASP A 126 8.00 -7.18 1.93
CA ASP A 126 6.66 -6.57 2.03
C ASP A 126 6.29 -5.98 0.67
N GLY A 127 5.07 -6.28 0.23
CA GLY A 127 4.64 -5.93 -1.10
C GLY A 127 3.14 -6.02 -1.28
N GLU A 128 2.72 -5.76 -2.51
CA GLU A 128 1.32 -5.81 -2.91
C GLU A 128 1.19 -6.52 -4.25
N LEU A 129 0.33 -7.53 -4.28
CA LEU A 129 -0.03 -8.25 -5.49
C LEU A 129 -1.15 -7.49 -6.20
N ILE A 130 -0.84 -7.01 -7.40
CA ILE A 130 -1.75 -6.23 -8.25
C ILE A 130 -2.04 -6.96 -9.55
N LYS A 131 -3.15 -6.59 -10.18
CA LYS A 131 -3.45 -6.95 -11.56
C LYS A 131 -3.13 -5.76 -12.46
N GLN A 132 -2.08 -5.88 -13.28
CA GLN A 132 -1.78 -4.92 -14.33
C GLN A 132 -2.62 -5.24 -15.57
N ARG A 133 -3.17 -4.20 -16.21
CA ARG A 133 -3.93 -4.26 -17.46
C ARG A 133 -3.15 -3.50 -18.54
N SER A 134 -2.69 -4.21 -19.56
CA SER A 134 -2.08 -3.63 -20.75
C SER A 134 -2.90 -4.00 -22.00
N PRO A 135 -2.64 -3.38 -23.16
CA PRO A 135 -3.26 -3.79 -24.41
C PRO A 135 -3.02 -5.28 -24.78
N ASP A 136 -1.92 -5.85 -24.30
CA ASP A 136 -1.52 -7.25 -24.55
C ASP A 136 -2.18 -8.26 -23.61
N GLY A 137 -2.93 -7.78 -22.60
CA GLY A 137 -3.66 -8.61 -21.66
C GLY A 137 -3.50 -8.20 -20.20
N GLU A 138 -4.02 -9.03 -19.31
CA GLU A 138 -3.89 -8.84 -17.86
C GLU A 138 -2.76 -9.71 -17.30
N ARG A 139 -2.03 -9.19 -16.32
CA ARG A 139 -0.94 -9.92 -15.67
C ARG A 139 -0.86 -9.59 -14.18
N LEU A 140 -0.60 -10.60 -13.36
CA LEU A 140 -0.31 -10.40 -11.94
C LEU A 140 1.14 -9.94 -11.73
N VAL A 141 1.31 -8.93 -10.89
CA VAL A 141 2.62 -8.37 -10.51
C VAL A 141 2.66 -8.14 -9.01
N TYR A 142 3.70 -8.63 -8.36
CA TYR A 142 3.99 -8.37 -6.96
C TYR A 142 4.97 -7.19 -6.85
N LEU A 143 4.46 -6.06 -6.38
CA LEU A 143 5.22 -4.83 -6.18
C LEU A 143 5.86 -4.83 -4.79
N ILE A 144 7.18 -4.99 -4.73
CA ILE A 144 7.95 -4.93 -3.48
C ILE A 144 8.13 -3.47 -3.06
N PHE A 145 7.78 -3.15 -1.82
CA PHE A 145 7.98 -1.81 -1.27
C PHE A 145 8.74 -1.79 0.06
N ASP A 146 9.02 -2.95 0.68
CA ASP A 146 9.93 -3.04 1.84
C ASP A 146 10.56 -4.44 1.99
N CYS A 147 11.50 -4.59 2.91
CA CYS A 147 12.16 -5.85 3.25
C CYS A 147 12.36 -5.97 4.77
N LEU A 148 11.80 -7.03 5.35
CA LEU A 148 11.86 -7.30 6.79
C LEU A 148 13.06 -8.17 7.15
N CYS A 149 13.44 -9.09 6.25
CA CYS A 149 14.57 -9.99 6.42
C CYS A 149 15.16 -10.35 5.05
N MET A 150 16.48 -10.43 4.94
CA MET A 150 17.19 -10.84 3.73
C MET A 150 18.19 -11.95 4.07
N ASP A 151 17.99 -13.13 3.50
CA ASP A 151 18.83 -14.32 3.69
C ASP A 151 19.13 -14.60 5.17
N SER A 152 18.06 -14.75 5.96
CA SER A 152 18.07 -14.99 7.41
C SER A 152 18.68 -13.86 8.27
N LYS A 153 18.89 -12.67 7.69
CA LYS A 153 19.35 -11.49 8.41
C LYS A 153 18.25 -10.43 8.46
N PRO A 154 17.64 -10.17 9.63
CA PRO A 154 16.66 -9.11 9.80
C PRO A 154 17.19 -7.76 9.35
N THR A 155 16.28 -6.95 8.83
CA THR A 155 16.56 -5.59 8.34
C THR A 155 15.68 -4.55 9.00
N LEU A 156 14.92 -4.93 10.04
CA LEU A 156 13.96 -4.08 10.73
C LEU A 156 14.62 -2.84 11.34
N ASP A 157 15.84 -2.97 11.84
CA ASP A 157 16.68 -1.91 12.45
C ASP A 157 17.28 -0.92 11.42
N ARG A 158 17.13 -1.20 10.13
CA ARG A 158 17.74 -0.40 9.05
C ARG A 158 16.77 0.62 8.52
N HIS A 159 17.30 1.77 8.10
CA HIS A 159 16.53 2.78 7.38
C HIS A 159 15.97 2.21 6.06
N LEU A 160 14.81 2.72 5.63
CA LEU A 160 14.09 2.24 4.44
C LEU A 160 14.98 2.23 3.18
N GLU A 161 15.83 3.24 2.98
CA GLU A 161 16.77 3.29 1.86
C GLU A 161 17.73 2.09 1.83
N GLN A 162 18.19 1.63 3.00
CA GLN A 162 19.07 0.47 3.12
C GLN A 162 18.29 -0.83 2.88
N ARG A 163 17.05 -0.92 3.40
CA ARG A 163 16.15 -2.06 3.17
C ARG A 163 15.85 -2.23 1.68
N LEU A 164 15.41 -1.15 1.02
CA LEU A 164 15.19 -1.11 -0.43
C LEU A 164 16.47 -1.31 -1.24
N GLY A 165 17.60 -0.81 -0.76
CA GLY A 165 18.91 -1.03 -1.37
C GLY A 165 19.28 -2.52 -1.43
N LYS A 166 19.02 -3.26 -0.35
CA LYS A 166 19.20 -4.73 -0.34
C LYS A 166 18.28 -5.42 -1.33
N VAL A 167 16.99 -5.06 -1.37
CA VAL A 167 16.05 -5.64 -2.37
C VAL A 167 16.56 -5.39 -3.79
N ARG A 168 17.01 -4.16 -4.07
CA ARG A 168 17.53 -3.80 -5.40
C ARG A 168 18.72 -4.67 -5.79
N GLU A 169 19.66 -4.88 -4.87
CA GLU A 169 20.89 -5.61 -5.16
C GLU A 169 20.69 -7.12 -5.22
N PHE A 170 19.95 -7.68 -4.26
CA PHE A 170 19.87 -9.12 -4.05
C PHE A 170 18.65 -9.78 -4.71
N VAL A 171 17.59 -9.02 -5.02
CA VAL A 171 16.34 -9.56 -5.60
C VAL A 171 16.06 -8.98 -6.99
N ASP A 172 15.90 -7.64 -7.11
CA ASP A 172 15.48 -7.00 -8.36
C ASP A 172 16.48 -7.17 -9.50
N LYS A 173 17.77 -6.88 -9.24
CA LYS A 173 18.82 -7.03 -10.26
C LYS A 173 18.96 -8.48 -10.74
N PRO A 174 19.12 -9.50 -9.86
CA PRO A 174 19.14 -10.90 -10.28
C PRO A 174 17.88 -11.34 -11.04
N TYR A 175 16.69 -11.01 -10.52
CA TYR A 175 15.43 -11.37 -11.17
C TYR A 175 15.28 -10.72 -12.55
N ARG A 176 15.67 -9.46 -12.71
CA ARG A 176 15.67 -8.78 -14.02
C ARG A 176 16.65 -9.40 -15.01
N ASN A 177 17.81 -9.84 -14.54
CA ASN A 177 18.77 -10.55 -15.38
C ASN A 177 18.23 -11.91 -15.82
N PHE A 178 17.59 -12.64 -14.90
CA PHE A 178 16.87 -13.88 -15.18
C PHE A 178 15.76 -13.66 -16.20
N ALA A 179 14.86 -12.71 -15.95
CA ALA A 179 13.75 -12.37 -16.86
C ALA A 179 14.21 -11.98 -18.28
N LYS A 180 15.40 -11.36 -18.41
CA LYS A 180 15.99 -11.02 -19.72
C LYS A 180 16.56 -12.23 -20.45
N GLN A 181 17.19 -13.14 -19.72
CA GLN A 181 17.84 -14.33 -20.29
C GLN A 181 16.84 -15.46 -20.56
N TRP A 182 15.79 -15.57 -19.75
CA TRP A 182 14.74 -16.59 -19.82
C TRP A 182 13.34 -15.97 -19.81
N PRO A 183 12.96 -15.17 -20.83
CA PRO A 183 11.69 -14.46 -20.87
C PRO A 183 10.45 -15.37 -20.83
N GLN A 184 10.56 -16.60 -21.33
CA GLN A 184 9.49 -17.60 -21.29
C GLN A 184 9.16 -18.06 -19.87
N GLU A 185 10.15 -18.15 -18.98
CA GLU A 185 9.96 -18.58 -17.57
C GLU A 185 9.20 -17.52 -16.77
N VAL A 186 9.30 -16.26 -17.18
CA VAL A 186 8.55 -15.14 -16.59
C VAL A 186 7.37 -14.72 -17.47
N SER A 187 6.84 -15.61 -18.31
CA SER A 187 5.61 -15.36 -19.06
C SER A 187 4.37 -15.53 -18.15
N PRO A 188 3.19 -14.96 -18.50
CA PRO A 188 1.96 -15.20 -17.76
C PRO A 188 1.54 -16.68 -17.68
N GLN A 189 2.05 -17.54 -18.57
CA GLN A 189 1.76 -18.97 -18.61
C GLN A 189 2.64 -19.78 -17.65
N ASN A 190 3.90 -19.36 -17.44
CA ASN A 190 4.88 -20.12 -16.67
C ASN A 190 5.20 -19.50 -15.30
N ALA A 191 4.77 -18.25 -15.05
CA ALA A 191 4.94 -17.60 -13.76
C ALA A 191 3.61 -17.15 -13.17
N VAL A 192 3.37 -17.47 -11.89
CA VAL A 192 2.16 -17.06 -11.16
C VAL A 192 2.00 -15.53 -11.09
N PHE A 193 3.12 -14.81 -10.95
CA PHE A 193 3.19 -13.35 -11.01
C PHE A 193 4.61 -12.88 -11.35
N ARG A 194 4.73 -11.63 -11.85
CA ARG A 194 6.04 -10.97 -11.99
C ARG A 194 6.46 -10.32 -10.68
N ILE A 195 7.76 -10.21 -10.45
CA ILE A 195 8.32 -9.40 -9.37
C ILE A 195 8.79 -8.05 -9.91
N GLU A 196 8.39 -6.97 -9.24
CA GLU A 196 8.86 -5.62 -9.54
C GLU A 196 9.08 -4.82 -8.25
N MET A 197 10.04 -3.89 -8.27
CA MET A 197 10.17 -2.90 -7.19
C MET A 197 9.22 -1.74 -7.42
N LYS A 198 8.52 -1.33 -6.36
CA LYS A 198 7.71 -0.12 -6.36
C LYS A 198 8.60 1.12 -6.50
N ASN A 199 8.19 2.04 -7.36
CA ASN A 199 9.00 3.22 -7.70
C ASN A 199 8.81 4.36 -6.70
N MET A 200 9.57 4.32 -5.61
CA MET A 200 9.54 5.33 -4.55
C MET A 200 10.10 6.69 -5.01
N GLN A 201 9.35 7.76 -4.74
CA GLN A 201 9.79 9.14 -4.93
C GLN A 201 10.10 9.81 -3.60
N ARG A 202 10.91 10.86 -3.59
CA ARG A 202 11.10 11.70 -2.38
C ARG A 202 9.75 12.26 -1.93
N GLY A 203 9.54 12.42 -0.62
CA GLY A 203 8.24 12.83 -0.05
C GLY A 203 7.70 14.18 -0.56
N TYR A 204 8.57 15.06 -1.07
CA TYR A 204 8.16 16.30 -1.75
C TYR A 204 7.82 16.13 -3.25
N GLY A 205 7.91 14.91 -3.79
CA GLY A 205 7.64 14.55 -5.19
C GLY A 205 6.15 14.46 -5.54
N ILE A 206 5.29 15.03 -4.71
CA ILE A 206 3.82 14.96 -4.80
C ILE A 206 3.31 15.42 -6.17
N MET A 207 3.78 16.57 -6.67
CA MET A 207 3.31 17.10 -7.95
C MET A 207 3.67 16.18 -9.14
N MET A 208 4.85 15.55 -9.09
CA MET A 208 5.28 14.57 -10.11
C MET A 208 4.45 13.28 -10.00
N MET A 209 4.06 12.86 -8.79
CA MET A 209 3.14 11.74 -8.64
C MET A 209 1.84 12.01 -9.39
N PHE A 210 1.16 13.11 -9.10
CA PHE A 210 -0.13 13.43 -9.71
C PHE A 210 -0.06 13.69 -11.23
N LYS A 211 0.95 14.41 -11.71
CA LYS A 211 1.04 14.80 -13.13
C LYS A 211 1.65 13.74 -14.02
N ASP A 212 2.64 13.01 -13.51
CA ASP A 212 3.49 12.15 -14.32
C ASP A 212 3.35 10.66 -13.98
N VAL A 213 3.14 10.28 -12.71
CA VAL A 213 3.14 8.86 -12.33
C VAL A 213 1.74 8.26 -12.39
N LEU A 214 0.79 8.80 -11.63
CA LEU A 214 -0.56 8.24 -11.48
C LEU A 214 -1.31 8.08 -12.81
N PRO A 215 -1.26 9.04 -13.76
CA PRO A 215 -1.97 8.90 -15.04
C PRO A 215 -1.43 7.81 -15.97
N ARG A 216 -0.23 7.28 -15.70
CA ARG A 216 0.45 6.26 -16.52
C ARG A 216 0.45 4.87 -15.88
N LEU A 217 -0.19 4.71 -14.72
CA LEU A 217 -0.28 3.42 -14.05
C LEU A 217 -1.13 2.43 -14.87
N LEU A 218 -0.67 1.18 -14.93
CA LEU A 218 -1.39 0.08 -15.57
C LEU A 218 -2.30 -0.67 -14.59
N HIS A 219 -2.57 -0.10 -13.42
CA HIS A 219 -3.32 -0.71 -12.33
C HIS A 219 -4.07 0.36 -11.54
N GLY A 220 -5.04 -0.06 -10.74
CA GLY A 220 -5.84 0.85 -9.92
C GLY A 220 -5.00 1.56 -8.84
N ASN A 221 -5.37 2.80 -8.57
CA ASN A 221 -4.77 3.64 -7.53
C ASN A 221 -5.88 4.38 -6.78
N ASP A 222 -5.79 4.40 -5.45
CA ASP A 222 -6.79 5.06 -4.58
C ASP A 222 -6.16 6.10 -3.63
N GLY A 223 -4.96 6.58 -3.95
CA GLY A 223 -4.27 7.61 -3.15
C GLY A 223 -2.74 7.51 -3.16
N LEU A 224 -2.10 7.91 -2.06
CA LEU A 224 -0.65 7.91 -1.90
C LEU A 224 -0.26 7.24 -0.58
N ILE A 225 0.91 6.61 -0.55
CA ILE A 225 1.55 6.13 0.68
C ILE A 225 2.83 6.92 0.91
N PHE A 226 2.95 7.51 2.10
CA PHE A 226 4.17 8.11 2.58
C PHE A 226 4.82 7.19 3.61
N THR A 227 6.07 6.80 3.38
CA THR A 227 6.81 5.93 4.28
C THR A 227 8.05 6.65 4.78
N CYS A 228 8.21 6.74 6.10
CA CYS A 228 9.37 7.36 6.70
C CYS A 228 10.65 6.60 6.33
N ILE A 229 11.72 7.34 6.07
CA ILE A 229 13.01 6.77 5.67
C ILE A 229 13.84 6.35 6.89
N THR A 230 13.82 7.16 7.95
CA THR A 230 14.75 7.04 9.07
C THR A 230 14.26 6.11 10.17
N GLU A 231 12.97 5.85 10.26
CA GLU A 231 12.42 4.97 11.29
C GLU A 231 12.65 3.49 10.98
N GLU A 232 12.73 2.70 12.06
CA GLU A 232 12.77 1.24 12.01
C GLU A 232 11.45 0.69 11.46
N TYR A 233 11.48 -0.53 10.92
CA TYR A 233 10.25 -1.19 10.49
C TYR A 233 9.47 -1.70 11.70
N VAL A 234 8.24 -1.22 11.89
CA VAL A 234 7.35 -1.65 12.97
C VAL A 234 6.27 -2.58 12.45
N ALA A 235 6.10 -3.73 13.10
CA ALA A 235 4.97 -4.61 12.84
C ALA A 235 3.71 -4.16 13.59
N GLY A 236 2.54 -4.23 12.95
CA GLY A 236 1.31 -3.66 13.50
C GLY A 236 1.17 -2.18 13.13
N THR A 237 0.38 -1.40 13.85
CA THR A 237 0.14 0.02 13.49
C THR A 237 1.42 0.83 13.58
N ASP A 238 1.80 1.46 12.48
CA ASP A 238 2.99 2.31 12.37
C ASP A 238 2.55 3.78 12.12
N PRO A 239 2.77 4.69 13.07
CA PRO A 239 2.39 6.10 12.92
C PRO A 239 3.23 6.82 11.84
N HIS A 240 4.34 6.26 11.41
CA HIS A 240 5.25 6.84 10.42
C HIS A 240 5.02 6.32 8.99
N ILE A 241 4.03 5.45 8.79
CA ILE A 241 3.51 5.09 7.46
C ILE A 241 2.14 5.72 7.29
N LEU A 242 2.04 6.72 6.41
CA LEU A 242 0.84 7.52 6.24
C LEU A 242 0.14 7.11 4.94
N LYS A 243 -1.14 6.75 5.01
CA LYS A 243 -2.00 6.57 3.83
C LYS A 243 -2.81 7.82 3.60
N TRP A 244 -2.60 8.46 2.46
CA TRP A 244 -3.44 9.55 2.00
C TRP A 244 -4.42 9.02 0.94
N LYS A 245 -5.66 9.47 0.99
CA LYS A 245 -6.68 9.26 -0.02
C LYS A 245 -7.35 10.60 -0.34
N PRO A 246 -7.70 10.88 -1.60
CA PRO A 246 -8.49 12.07 -1.88
C PRO A 246 -9.86 11.95 -1.19
N PRO A 247 -10.48 13.07 -0.77
CA PRO A 247 -11.75 13.03 -0.04
C PRO A 247 -12.86 12.25 -0.75
N HIS A 248 -12.91 12.30 -2.08
CA HIS A 248 -13.91 11.58 -2.89
C HIS A 248 -13.68 10.06 -2.94
N GLU A 249 -12.51 9.56 -2.52
CA GLU A 249 -12.20 8.13 -2.38
C GLU A 249 -12.48 7.60 -0.95
N ASN A 250 -12.85 8.48 -0.01
CA ASN A 250 -13.36 8.09 1.30
C ASN A 250 -14.86 7.86 1.22
N THR A 251 -15.23 6.65 0.81
CA THR A 251 -16.63 6.28 0.59
C THR A 251 -17.24 5.56 1.79
N ILE A 252 -18.57 5.68 1.89
CA ILE A 252 -19.42 4.95 2.82
C ILE A 252 -20.50 4.25 2.01
N ASP A 253 -20.69 2.96 2.26
CA ASP A 253 -21.80 2.21 1.70
C ASP A 253 -23.05 2.45 2.57
N PHE A 254 -24.05 3.14 2.03
CA PHE A 254 -25.33 3.39 2.71
C PHE A 254 -26.43 2.51 2.13
N ARG A 255 -27.51 2.32 2.89
CA ARG A 255 -28.75 1.76 2.34
C ARG A 255 -29.61 2.90 1.80
N LEU A 256 -30.00 2.81 0.54
CA LEU A 256 -30.84 3.78 -0.14
C LEU A 256 -32.30 3.56 0.25
N PHE A 257 -33.03 4.63 0.54
CA PHE A 257 -34.48 4.61 0.73
C PHE A 257 -35.14 5.76 -0.05
N ILE A 258 -36.09 5.45 -0.92
CA ILE A 258 -36.90 6.44 -1.61
C ILE A 258 -37.95 6.96 -0.63
N GLU A 259 -37.83 8.24 -0.25
CA GLU A 259 -38.76 8.87 0.69
C GLU A 259 -40.08 9.24 0.00
N SER A 260 -40.01 9.85 -1.18
CA SER A 260 -41.18 10.27 -1.96
C SER A 260 -40.81 10.59 -3.40
N PHE A 261 -41.75 10.40 -4.33
CA PHE A 261 -41.66 10.94 -5.69
C PHE A 261 -42.32 12.33 -5.78
N PRO A 262 -41.88 13.20 -6.71
CA PRO A 262 -42.60 14.43 -7.02
C PRO A 262 -44.03 14.13 -7.46
N THR A 263 -44.96 15.01 -7.12
CA THR A 263 -46.35 14.93 -7.57
C THR A 263 -46.54 15.70 -8.87
N SER A 264 -47.24 15.08 -9.82
CA SER A 264 -47.72 15.68 -11.06
C SER A 264 -49.25 15.77 -11.01
N ALA A 265 -49.83 16.70 -11.77
CA ALA A 265 -51.27 16.90 -11.81
C ALA A 265 -51.76 16.98 -13.25
N ASP A 266 -52.85 16.28 -13.56
CA ASP A 266 -53.57 16.37 -14.83
C ASP A 266 -55.08 16.58 -14.60
N GLU A 267 -55.89 16.40 -15.66
CA GLU A 267 -57.34 16.55 -15.58
C GLU A 267 -58.02 15.51 -14.67
N GLU A 268 -57.34 14.39 -14.35
CA GLU A 268 -57.86 13.28 -13.54
C GLU A 268 -57.43 13.37 -12.05
N GLY A 269 -56.42 14.18 -11.72
CA GLY A 269 -56.04 14.51 -10.34
C GLY A 269 -54.53 14.63 -10.13
N GLU A 270 -54.12 14.66 -8.86
CA GLU A 270 -52.70 14.60 -8.46
C GLU A 270 -52.23 13.15 -8.32
N TYR A 271 -51.08 12.82 -8.89
CA TYR A 271 -50.46 11.49 -8.82
C TYR A 271 -48.94 11.59 -8.66
N GLU A 272 -48.31 10.53 -8.14
CA GLU A 272 -46.85 10.46 -8.01
C GLU A 272 -46.20 10.20 -9.38
N ASP A 273 -45.26 11.06 -9.76
CA ASP A 273 -44.47 10.90 -10.97
C ASP A 273 -43.24 10.03 -10.68
N TYR A 274 -43.40 8.73 -10.92
CA TYR A 274 -42.33 7.73 -10.77
C TYR A 274 -41.16 7.92 -11.76
N TRP A 275 -41.29 8.77 -12.78
CA TRP A 275 -40.23 9.09 -13.73
C TRP A 275 -39.43 10.33 -13.34
N ALA A 276 -40.01 11.20 -12.51
CA ALA A 276 -39.34 12.35 -11.95
C ALA A 276 -38.36 11.95 -10.84
N LYS A 277 -37.32 12.77 -10.65
CA LYS A 277 -36.24 12.50 -9.68
C LYS A 277 -36.80 12.48 -8.24
N PRO A 278 -36.76 11.33 -7.54
CA PRO A 278 -37.33 11.23 -6.20
C PRO A 278 -36.46 11.91 -5.14
N LYS A 279 -37.07 12.15 -3.98
CA LYS A 279 -36.36 12.48 -2.74
C LYS A 279 -35.81 11.20 -2.13
N ILE A 280 -34.48 11.09 -2.09
CA ILE A 280 -33.79 9.88 -1.63
C ILE A 280 -33.08 10.16 -0.31
N THR A 281 -33.24 9.23 0.63
CA THR A 281 -32.54 9.22 1.91
C THR A 281 -31.53 8.08 2.00
N ILE A 282 -30.40 8.33 2.68
CA ILE A 282 -29.37 7.35 2.97
C ILE A 282 -29.43 6.91 4.44
N HIS A 283 -29.36 5.61 4.65
CA HIS A 283 -29.52 4.97 5.96
C HIS A 283 -28.29 4.17 6.35
N VAL A 284 -27.98 4.21 7.64
CA VAL A 284 -26.82 3.55 8.27
C VAL A 284 -27.26 2.32 9.05
N ASN A 285 -26.45 1.28 9.02
CA ASN A 285 -26.67 0.05 9.79
C ASN A 285 -26.29 0.26 11.27
N HIS A 286 -27.23 0.01 12.19
CA HIS A 286 -27.04 0.06 13.64
C HIS A 286 -26.97 -1.34 14.29
N GLY A 287 -26.85 -2.39 13.47
CA GLY A 287 -26.83 -3.79 13.90
C GLY A 287 -28.24 -4.39 14.03
N ASN A 288 -28.30 -5.73 14.08
CA ASN A 288 -29.53 -6.51 14.26
C ASN A 288 -30.64 -6.16 13.24
N GLY A 289 -30.26 -5.83 12.00
CA GLY A 289 -31.20 -5.45 10.95
C GLY A 289 -31.83 -4.05 11.10
N VAL A 290 -31.40 -3.26 12.09
CA VAL A 290 -31.92 -1.90 12.31
C VAL A 290 -31.14 -0.90 11.45
N TYR A 291 -31.87 -0.17 10.62
CA TYR A 291 -31.35 0.94 9.82
C TYR A 291 -31.93 2.26 10.33
N ARG A 292 -31.13 3.32 10.32
CA ARG A 292 -31.57 4.67 10.67
C ARG A 292 -31.09 5.68 9.62
N PRO A 293 -31.88 6.73 9.32
CA PRO A 293 -31.42 7.81 8.46
C PRO A 293 -30.10 8.41 8.99
N HIS A 294 -29.19 8.73 8.08
CA HIS A 294 -28.00 9.51 8.41
C HIS A 294 -28.39 10.93 8.89
N THR A 295 -27.56 11.57 9.71
CA THR A 295 -27.82 12.93 10.24
C THR A 295 -28.05 13.96 9.13
N GLU A 296 -27.32 13.81 8.03
CA GLU A 296 -27.53 14.52 6.76
C GLU A 296 -28.07 13.48 5.77
N PRO A 297 -29.41 13.25 5.75
CA PRO A 297 -29.96 12.04 5.16
C PRO A 297 -30.08 12.11 3.64
N TYR A 298 -29.99 13.28 3.02
CA TYR A 298 -30.33 13.43 1.61
C TYR A 298 -29.18 13.09 0.68
N LEU A 299 -29.45 12.21 -0.28
CA LEU A 299 -28.54 11.91 -1.38
C LEU A 299 -28.73 12.97 -2.48
N ALA A 300 -27.66 13.68 -2.82
CA ALA A 300 -27.66 14.61 -3.93
C ALA A 300 -27.35 13.87 -5.24
N LEU A 301 -28.29 13.93 -6.18
CA LEU A 301 -28.17 13.38 -7.54
C LEU A 301 -28.32 14.50 -8.58
N THR A 302 -27.45 14.50 -9.58
CA THR A 302 -27.65 15.29 -10.78
C THR A 302 -28.75 14.69 -11.65
N ASP A 303 -29.29 15.49 -12.57
CA ASP A 303 -30.30 15.00 -13.51
C ASP A 303 -29.72 13.94 -14.45
N GLU A 304 -28.47 14.09 -14.87
CA GLU A 304 -27.76 13.07 -15.67
C GLU A 304 -27.58 11.75 -14.90
N GLU A 305 -27.20 11.80 -13.63
CA GLU A 305 -27.08 10.61 -12.78
C GLU A 305 -28.43 9.90 -12.62
N TRP A 306 -29.53 10.66 -12.49
CA TRP A 306 -30.88 10.11 -12.45
C TRP A 306 -31.28 9.45 -13.78
N GLU A 307 -31.00 10.09 -14.92
CA GLU A 307 -31.24 9.48 -16.23
C GLU A 307 -30.44 8.19 -16.41
N ASN A 308 -29.21 8.12 -15.90
CA ASN A 308 -28.40 6.89 -15.94
C ASN A 308 -28.94 5.80 -15.00
N ILE A 309 -29.49 6.16 -13.84
CA ILE A 309 -30.20 5.21 -12.97
C ILE A 309 -31.39 4.60 -13.72
N LYS A 310 -32.22 5.41 -14.39
CA LYS A 310 -33.39 4.90 -15.12
C LYS A 310 -33.03 3.88 -16.20
N LYS A 311 -31.88 4.04 -16.86
CA LYS A 311 -31.37 3.09 -17.88
C LYS A 311 -30.99 1.73 -17.30
N LEU A 312 -30.83 1.60 -15.98
CA LEU A 312 -30.58 0.30 -15.35
C LEU A 312 -31.80 -0.60 -15.40
N GLU A 313 -33.02 -0.04 -15.49
CA GLU A 313 -34.29 -0.78 -15.46
C GLU A 313 -34.44 -1.71 -14.25
N GLU A 314 -33.82 -1.34 -13.13
CA GLU A 314 -33.78 -2.11 -11.88
C GLU A 314 -34.46 -1.35 -10.73
N GLN A 315 -35.02 -2.09 -9.77
CA GLN A 315 -35.45 -1.51 -8.50
C GLN A 315 -34.22 -1.01 -7.72
N ILE A 316 -34.23 0.27 -7.32
CA ILE A 316 -33.13 0.87 -6.54
C ILE A 316 -33.43 0.97 -5.03
N ASP A 317 -34.70 0.99 -4.66
CA ASP A 317 -35.10 1.15 -3.27
C ASP A 317 -34.62 -0.01 -2.39
N GLY A 318 -34.01 0.32 -1.26
CA GLY A 318 -33.45 -0.65 -0.33
C GLY A 318 -32.09 -1.22 -0.71
N ARG A 319 -31.53 -0.90 -1.88
CA ARG A 319 -30.18 -1.32 -2.30
C ARG A 319 -29.09 -0.56 -1.55
N ILE A 320 -27.89 -1.13 -1.56
CA ILE A 320 -26.71 -0.50 -0.97
C ILE A 320 -26.03 0.31 -2.06
N ILE A 321 -25.72 1.56 -1.75
CA ILE A 321 -25.08 2.52 -2.65
C ILE A 321 -23.79 3.03 -2.03
N GLU A 322 -22.72 3.09 -2.82
CA GLU A 322 -21.43 3.63 -2.37
C GLU A 322 -21.44 5.16 -2.58
N CYS A 323 -21.30 5.92 -1.50
CA CYS A 323 -21.35 7.39 -1.53
C CYS A 323 -20.07 8.02 -0.99
N PHE A 324 -19.74 9.22 -1.46
CA PHE A 324 -18.71 10.09 -0.89
C PHE A 324 -19.32 11.44 -0.50
N ARG A 325 -18.63 12.18 0.37
CA ARG A 325 -19.03 13.54 0.74
C ARG A 325 -18.33 14.53 -0.19
N ASP A 326 -19.09 15.31 -0.93
CA ASP A 326 -18.53 16.31 -1.84
C ASP A 326 -17.74 17.36 -1.04
N PRO A 327 -16.45 17.60 -1.35
CA PRO A 327 -15.62 18.51 -0.57
C PRO A 327 -16.01 19.99 -0.70
N HIS A 328 -16.80 20.37 -1.71
CA HIS A 328 -17.23 21.76 -1.94
C HIS A 328 -18.65 22.01 -1.43
N THR A 329 -19.59 21.11 -1.71
CA THR A 329 -21.00 21.28 -1.30
C THR A 329 -21.31 20.64 0.04
N HIS A 330 -20.42 19.77 0.55
CA HIS A 330 -20.60 18.93 1.74
C HIS A 330 -21.79 17.96 1.66
N GLN A 331 -22.41 17.80 0.48
CA GLN A 331 -23.51 16.88 0.27
C GLN A 331 -23.01 15.45 -0.02
N TRP A 332 -23.81 14.46 0.37
CA TRP A 332 -23.56 13.07 -0.02
C TRP A 332 -23.92 12.86 -1.47
N ARG A 333 -22.96 12.32 -2.24
CA ARG A 333 -23.12 11.98 -3.65
C ARG A 333 -22.75 10.52 -3.88
N PRO A 334 -23.36 9.83 -4.84
CA PRO A 334 -22.93 8.49 -5.19
C PRO A 334 -21.57 8.50 -5.90
N LYS A 335 -20.77 7.46 -5.68
CA LYS A 335 -19.64 7.15 -6.56
C LYS A 335 -20.19 6.66 -7.89
N ILE A 336 -19.63 7.14 -9.00
CA ILE A 336 -20.10 6.82 -10.35
C ILE A 336 -19.23 5.73 -10.98
N GLU A 337 -19.87 4.76 -11.63
CA GLU A 337 -19.21 3.73 -12.41
C GLU A 337 -18.68 4.31 -13.73
N SER A 338 -17.38 4.10 -13.98
CA SER A 338 -16.70 4.70 -15.14
C SER A 338 -17.18 4.17 -16.49
N HIS A 339 -17.78 2.98 -16.52
CA HIS A 339 -18.16 2.28 -17.75
C HIS A 339 -19.56 2.63 -18.27
N ASN A 340 -20.48 3.06 -17.39
CA ASN A 340 -21.86 3.37 -17.75
C ASN A 340 -22.38 4.71 -17.20
N GLY A 341 -21.61 5.40 -16.36
CA GLY A 341 -22.01 6.67 -15.76
C GLY A 341 -23.13 6.55 -14.72
N ALA A 342 -23.51 5.34 -14.32
CA ALA A 342 -24.53 5.09 -13.31
C ALA A 342 -23.90 5.09 -11.89
N PRO A 343 -24.70 5.41 -10.85
CA PRO A 343 -24.28 5.21 -9.47
C PRO A 343 -23.84 3.78 -9.17
N ARG A 344 -22.80 3.66 -8.36
CA ARG A 344 -22.21 2.40 -7.93
C ARG A 344 -23.07 1.76 -6.82
N PHE A 345 -23.96 0.87 -7.24
CA PHE A 345 -24.66 -0.04 -6.34
C PHE A 345 -23.75 -1.20 -5.92
N ARG A 346 -23.85 -1.59 -4.65
CA ARG A 346 -22.99 -2.58 -4.00
C ARG A 346 -23.74 -3.89 -3.80
N ASP A 347 -24.10 -4.51 -4.91
CA ASP A 347 -24.82 -5.80 -4.90
C ASP A 347 -23.95 -6.96 -4.40
N ASP A 348 -22.62 -6.73 -4.27
CA ASP A 348 -21.69 -7.62 -3.56
C ASP A 348 -21.92 -7.65 -2.03
N LYS A 349 -22.76 -6.75 -1.51
CA LYS A 349 -23.01 -6.60 -0.07
C LYS A 349 -24.45 -6.91 0.29
N THR A 350 -24.62 -7.54 1.44
CA THR A 350 -25.92 -7.76 2.06
C THR A 350 -26.31 -6.65 3.03
N GLU A 351 -25.34 -5.93 3.58
CA GLU A 351 -25.55 -4.87 4.56
C GLU A 351 -24.72 -3.61 4.27
N ALA A 352 -25.31 -2.44 4.55
CA ALA A 352 -24.61 -1.17 4.55
C ALA A 352 -23.54 -1.12 5.66
N ASN A 353 -22.66 -0.13 5.61
CA ASN A 353 -21.65 0.04 6.65
C ASN A 353 -22.30 0.28 8.03
N HIS A 354 -21.74 -0.37 9.05
CA HIS A 354 -22.13 -0.17 10.44
C HIS A 354 -21.75 1.25 10.91
N ILE A 355 -22.53 1.83 11.82
CA ILE A 355 -22.32 3.19 12.36
C ILE A 355 -20.89 3.45 12.85
N SER A 356 -20.21 2.44 13.41
CA SER A 356 -18.81 2.58 13.82
C SER A 356 -17.86 2.83 12.63
N THR A 357 -18.10 2.17 11.50
CA THR A 357 -17.34 2.36 10.26
C THR A 357 -17.65 3.74 9.68
N VAL A 358 -18.93 4.13 9.68
CA VAL A 358 -19.37 5.47 9.25
C VAL A 358 -18.63 6.56 10.02
N ASN A 359 -18.62 6.49 11.35
CA ASN A 359 -17.94 7.47 12.19
C ASN A 359 -16.43 7.54 11.92
N SER A 360 -15.77 6.39 11.75
CA SER A 360 -14.33 6.36 11.44
C SER A 360 -13.99 6.96 10.07
N VAL A 361 -14.87 6.78 9.08
CA VAL A 361 -14.71 7.41 7.75
C VAL A 361 -14.99 8.90 7.84
N LEU A 362 -16.00 9.33 8.60
CA LEU A 362 -16.31 10.74 8.83
C LEU A 362 -15.14 11.49 9.48
N GLU A 363 -14.52 10.91 10.52
CA GLU A 363 -13.29 11.46 11.12
C GLU A 363 -12.18 11.62 10.07
N SER A 364 -12.01 10.63 9.19
CA SER A 364 -11.02 10.69 8.09
C SER A 364 -11.35 11.74 7.02
N ILE A 365 -12.63 12.07 6.82
CA ILE A 365 -13.07 13.12 5.89
C ILE A 365 -12.84 14.50 6.50
N GLU A 366 -13.15 14.69 7.78
CA GLU A 366 -13.00 15.96 8.50
C GLU A 366 -11.52 16.36 8.61
N ASP A 367 -10.66 15.42 9.00
CA ASP A 367 -9.21 15.59 9.03
C ASP A 367 -8.55 15.45 7.65
N GLY A 368 -9.35 15.14 6.63
CA GLY A 368 -8.92 14.82 5.28
C GLY A 368 -8.23 15.99 4.59
N VAL A 369 -7.19 15.66 3.84
CA VAL A 369 -6.39 16.62 3.07
C VAL A 369 -6.73 16.49 1.60
N THR A 370 -7.00 17.60 0.92
CA THR A 370 -7.27 17.59 -0.53
C THR A 370 -5.99 17.42 -1.35
N GLU A 371 -6.13 17.05 -2.62
CA GLU A 371 -5.00 17.02 -3.57
C GLU A 371 -4.32 18.39 -3.70
N GLN A 372 -5.12 19.45 -3.74
CA GLN A 372 -4.62 20.82 -3.81
C GLN A 372 -3.78 21.17 -2.58
N GLU A 373 -4.29 20.89 -1.37
CA GLU A 373 -3.53 21.13 -0.13
C GLU A 373 -2.20 20.36 -0.10
N LEU A 374 -2.19 19.10 -0.56
CA LEU A 374 -0.95 18.32 -0.70
C LEU A 374 0.07 18.99 -1.65
N VAL A 375 -0.40 19.49 -2.79
CA VAL A 375 0.45 20.16 -3.78
C VAL A 375 0.97 21.49 -3.24
N GLU A 376 0.15 22.29 -2.56
CA GLU A 376 0.54 23.56 -1.96
C GLU A 376 1.63 23.39 -0.90
N HIS A 377 1.60 22.30 -0.13
CA HIS A 377 2.62 22.00 0.90
C HIS A 377 3.91 21.40 0.32
N ALA A 378 3.91 20.88 -0.91
CA ALA A 378 5.06 20.20 -1.50
C ALA A 378 6.33 21.08 -1.53
N ALA A 379 6.18 22.39 -1.77
CA ALA A 379 7.30 23.33 -1.76
C ALA A 379 7.94 23.46 -0.37
N LYS A 380 7.11 23.60 0.67
CA LYS A 380 7.56 23.73 2.06
C LYS A 380 8.27 22.46 2.55
N ILE A 381 7.74 21.29 2.21
CA ILE A 381 8.37 19.98 2.48
C ILE A 381 9.74 19.90 1.81
N ARG A 382 9.84 20.31 0.52
CA ARG A 382 11.10 20.30 -0.23
C ARG A 382 12.16 21.21 0.41
N GLU A 383 11.78 22.42 0.80
CA GLU A 383 12.70 23.35 1.46
C GLU A 383 13.19 22.81 2.79
N ALA A 384 12.29 22.23 3.60
CA ALA A 384 12.66 21.62 4.88
C ALA A 384 13.63 20.45 4.69
N TRP A 385 13.38 19.59 3.70
CA TRP A 385 14.28 18.50 3.33
C TRP A 385 15.67 19.02 2.91
N LYS A 386 15.72 20.05 2.03
CA LYS A 386 16.99 20.65 1.59
C LYS A 386 17.78 21.24 2.77
N ARG A 387 17.11 21.93 3.72
CA ARG A 387 17.76 22.44 4.93
C ARG A 387 18.41 21.31 5.72
N ARG A 388 17.71 20.19 5.95
CA ARG A 388 18.26 19.01 6.63
C ARG A 388 19.41 18.37 5.86
N GLU A 389 19.31 18.29 4.54
CA GLU A 389 20.38 17.76 3.69
C GLU A 389 21.67 18.60 3.82
N THR A 390 21.56 19.92 3.74
CA THR A 390 22.71 20.82 3.92
C THR A 390 23.33 20.67 5.31
N GLN A 391 22.53 20.61 6.37
CA GLN A 391 23.01 20.40 7.74
C GLN A 391 23.76 19.07 7.88
N ARG A 392 23.22 17.98 7.32
CA ARG A 392 23.88 16.67 7.33
C ARG A 392 25.23 16.69 6.62
N LYS A 393 25.32 17.34 5.46
CA LYS A 393 26.58 17.51 4.73
C LYS A 393 27.61 18.30 5.55
N GLN A 394 27.20 19.41 6.17
CA GLN A 394 28.09 20.21 7.04
C GLN A 394 28.63 19.40 8.22
N VAL A 395 27.77 18.63 8.90
CA VAL A 395 28.18 17.75 10.02
C VAL A 395 29.13 16.66 9.54
N GLN A 396 28.88 16.07 8.37
CA GLN A 396 29.76 15.04 7.80
C GLN A 396 31.13 15.61 7.42
N ASP A 397 31.16 16.78 6.77
CA ASP A 397 32.40 17.46 6.40
C ASP A 397 33.21 17.86 7.65
N GLN A 398 32.54 18.31 8.71
CA GLN A 398 33.19 18.63 9.97
C GLN A 398 33.81 17.39 10.62
N LYS A 399 33.07 16.27 10.70
CA LYS A 399 33.59 14.99 11.20
C LYS A 399 34.79 14.49 10.40
N GLN A 400 34.75 14.61 9.07
CA GLN A 400 35.89 14.23 8.21
C GLN A 400 37.13 15.08 8.48
N LYS A 401 36.96 16.40 8.65
CA LYS A 401 38.07 17.30 9.01
C LYS A 401 38.66 16.99 10.39
N GLU A 402 37.81 16.72 11.38
CA GLU A 402 38.24 16.34 12.73
C GLU A 402 39.03 15.01 12.73
N GLN A 403 38.52 14.00 12.01
CA GLN A 403 39.22 12.72 11.85
C GLN A 403 40.58 12.88 11.14
N ALA A 404 40.64 13.71 10.09
CA ALA A 404 41.89 13.99 9.39
C ALA A 404 42.92 14.68 10.30
N MET A 405 42.49 15.66 11.12
CA MET A 405 43.38 16.32 12.09
C MET A 405 43.87 15.38 13.18
N GLN A 406 42.99 14.54 13.75
CA GLN A 406 43.40 13.53 14.74
C GLN A 406 44.41 12.56 14.17
N HIS A 407 44.20 12.11 12.94
CA HIS A 407 45.12 11.19 12.28
C HIS A 407 46.48 11.84 11.98
N GLN A 408 46.50 13.14 11.64
CA GLN A 408 47.74 13.90 11.47
C GLN A 408 48.50 14.07 12.81
N GLN A 409 47.80 14.36 13.90
CA GLN A 409 48.40 14.46 15.24
C GLN A 409 48.97 13.12 15.72
N GLN A 410 48.26 12.01 15.51
CA GLN A 410 48.76 10.67 15.84
C GLN A 410 50.03 10.32 15.07
N ARG A 411 50.11 10.67 13.77
CA ARG A 411 51.35 10.49 12.99
C ARG A 411 52.51 11.33 13.53
N GLN A 412 52.25 12.57 13.94
CA GLN A 412 53.29 13.43 14.52
C GLN A 412 53.79 12.90 15.87
N GLN A 413 52.89 12.39 16.72
CA GLN A 413 53.26 11.78 18.01
C GLN A 413 54.03 10.47 17.84
N GLN A 414 53.68 9.62 16.87
CA GLN A 414 54.44 8.41 16.56
C GLN A 414 55.84 8.71 16.03
N HIS A 415 56.00 9.79 15.25
CA HIS A 415 57.32 10.22 14.80
C HIS A 415 58.18 10.73 15.98
N GLN A 416 57.59 11.51 16.89
CA GLN A 416 58.29 11.99 18.08
C GLN A 416 58.69 10.88 19.05
N GLN A 417 57.89 9.81 19.18
CA GLN A 417 58.27 8.64 20.01
C GLN A 417 59.37 7.79 19.38
N GLN A 418 59.45 7.69 18.05
CA GLN A 418 60.54 6.99 17.37
C GLN A 418 61.88 7.71 17.46
N ASP A 419 61.86 9.04 17.59
CA ASP A 419 63.08 9.85 17.76
C ASP A 419 63.62 9.85 19.21
N ASP A 420 62.80 9.47 20.20
CA ASP A 420 63.17 9.47 21.64
C ASP A 420 63.68 8.09 22.13
N ASP A 421 63.42 7.00 21.40
CA ASP A 421 63.97 5.64 21.65
C ASP A 421 65.36 5.42 20.99
N GLY A 422 66.17 6.48 20.91
CA GLY A 422 67.58 6.38 20.52
C GLY A 422 68.38 5.51 21.51
N PRO A 423 69.42 4.78 21.06
CA PRO A 423 70.06 3.73 21.86
C PRO A 423 70.63 4.30 23.18
N THR A 424 70.10 3.82 24.31
CA THR A 424 70.77 3.95 25.61
C THR A 424 72.06 3.12 25.56
N TYR A 425 73.20 3.80 25.49
CA TYR A 425 74.51 3.20 25.74
C TYR A 425 74.77 3.22 27.26
N ASP A 426 74.90 2.00 27.80
CA ASP A 426 75.42 1.55 29.13
C ASP A 426 74.83 2.14 30.43
#